data_AF-A0AAD6PV45-F1
#
_entry.id   AF-A0AAD6PV45-F1
#
_cell.length_a   1.000
_cell.length_b   1.000
_cell.length_c   1.000
_cell.angle_alpha   90.00
_cell.angle_beta   90.00
_cell.angle_gamma   90.00
#
_symmetry.space_group_name_H-M   'P 1'
#
loop_
_entity.id
_entity.type
_entity.pdbx_description
1 polymer ?
#
loop_
_entity_poly.entity_id
_entity_poly.type
_entity_poly.pdbx_seq_one_letter_code
_entity_poly.pdbx_strand_id
1 'polypeptide(L)'
;MVLTDVDESIIWETNTTSTDVGRAELLDTGNLVLKDPGGKILWQSFDFPTDTLLPNQLFTKRTKLVARLHSGSYASGYFSFFFDNDNVLRLIYDGPDISSIYWPNPDFDVFGNGRTNYNSSRTAVFDEMGHFISSDHLQFSAPDTGLLRIKRRLTMDHDGNLRLYSLNNETGLWVISWQALSQLCNVHGICGINSICVNTPDPKCSCPPGYEITEPGNWNKGCKPMFNSTLSQSQQVKFVLLPHVDYWGFDLNFSASTTFDSCMKLCLGDYRCKAFSYRLDGLGRCLTKGVLFNGYQSPSFPGNIYLRLPVSFETSQLGWWFLFRKRDLTRFVRVVKRKIQCGETSWIEEVVDPRLNGQFSRSQATTIVELGMSCVEEDRNMRPTMDSVVQALLECLDES
;
A
#
# COMPACT_ATOMS: atom_id res chain seq x y z
N MET A 1 6.64 -37.46 -8.66
CA MET A 1 7.69 -36.74 -9.42
C MET A 1 8.72 -36.27 -8.41
N VAL A 2 10.00 -36.39 -8.76
CA VAL A 2 11.13 -36.04 -7.89
C VAL A 2 12.10 -35.18 -8.70
N LEU A 3 12.65 -34.15 -8.07
CA LEU A 3 13.73 -33.34 -8.60
C LEU A 3 15.00 -33.65 -7.80
N THR A 4 16.03 -34.17 -8.48
CA THR A 4 17.33 -34.47 -7.88
C THR A 4 18.39 -33.46 -8.34
N ASP A 5 19.36 -33.20 -7.48
CA ASP A 5 20.57 -32.45 -7.82
C ASP A 5 21.60 -33.37 -8.52
N VAL A 6 22.71 -32.78 -8.97
CA VAL A 6 23.83 -33.47 -9.65
C VAL A 6 24.44 -34.58 -8.79
N ASP A 7 24.38 -34.43 -7.46
CA ASP A 7 24.84 -35.43 -6.49
C ASP A 7 23.78 -36.49 -6.12
N GLU A 8 22.67 -36.54 -6.88
CA GLU A 8 21.52 -37.43 -6.66
C GLU A 8 20.72 -37.15 -5.39
N SER A 9 21.02 -36.08 -4.65
CA SER A 9 20.20 -35.68 -3.51
C SER A 9 18.82 -35.19 -3.97
N ILE A 10 17.78 -35.54 -3.21
CA ILE A 10 16.41 -35.12 -3.49
C ILE A 10 16.20 -33.69 -2.98
N ILE A 11 15.99 -32.76 -3.90
CA ILE A 11 15.74 -31.34 -3.58
C ILE A 11 14.24 -31.06 -3.41
N TRP A 12 13.40 -31.80 -4.14
CA TRP A 12 11.95 -31.66 -4.06
C TRP A 12 11.22 -32.91 -4.55
N GLU A 13 10.06 -33.20 -3.97
CA GLU A 13 9.18 -34.29 -4.39
C GLU A 13 7.70 -33.96 -4.17
N THR A 14 6.83 -34.58 -4.96
CA THR A 14 5.37 -34.37 -4.88
C THR A 14 4.68 -35.04 -3.68
N ASN A 15 5.39 -35.92 -2.95
CA ASN A 15 4.83 -36.72 -1.84
C ASN A 15 3.45 -37.33 -2.16
N THR A 16 3.34 -38.01 -3.30
CA THR A 16 2.10 -38.68 -3.70
C THR A 16 1.85 -39.91 -2.84
N THR A 17 0.60 -40.11 -2.42
CA THR A 17 0.19 -41.29 -1.62
C THR A 17 0.18 -42.60 -2.40
N SER A 18 0.16 -42.52 -3.74
CA SER A 18 0.22 -43.67 -4.65
C SER A 18 1.53 -43.66 -5.43
N THR A 19 2.11 -44.84 -5.62
CA THR A 19 3.27 -45.07 -6.49
C THR A 19 2.86 -45.42 -7.92
N ASP A 20 1.58 -45.60 -8.20
CA ASP A 20 1.06 -45.96 -9.52
C ASP A 20 0.92 -44.74 -10.44
N VAL A 21 1.97 -43.93 -10.52
CA VAL A 21 2.03 -42.78 -11.43
C VAL A 21 2.42 -43.30 -12.81
N GLY A 22 1.52 -43.14 -13.79
CA GLY A 22 1.76 -43.57 -15.17
C GLY A 22 2.43 -42.48 -16.03
N ARG A 23 2.06 -41.21 -15.84
CA ARG A 23 2.63 -40.08 -16.62
C ARG A 23 2.50 -38.73 -15.93
N ALA A 24 3.35 -37.78 -16.34
CA ALA A 24 3.20 -36.35 -16.08
C ALA A 24 2.69 -35.64 -17.34
N GLU A 25 1.79 -34.67 -17.19
CA GLU A 25 1.14 -33.98 -18.31
C GLU A 25 0.94 -32.51 -17.97
N LEU A 26 1.40 -31.60 -18.83
CA LEU A 26 1.12 -30.17 -18.72
C LEU A 26 -0.11 -29.84 -19.56
N LEU A 27 -1.20 -29.44 -18.90
CA LEU A 27 -2.45 -29.09 -19.56
C LEU A 27 -2.37 -27.69 -20.18
N ASP A 28 -3.22 -27.40 -21.17
CA ASP A 28 -3.34 -26.08 -21.80
C ASP A 28 -3.71 -24.95 -20.82
N THR A 29 -4.31 -25.31 -19.68
CA THR A 29 -4.60 -24.40 -18.57
C THR A 29 -3.35 -23.96 -17.80
N GLY A 30 -2.19 -24.59 -18.06
CA GLY A 30 -0.97 -24.43 -17.29
C GLY A 30 -0.87 -25.36 -16.08
N ASN A 31 -1.88 -26.20 -15.82
CA ASN A 31 -1.84 -27.15 -14.72
C ASN A 31 -0.97 -28.36 -15.07
N LEU A 32 0.17 -28.53 -14.39
CA LEU A 32 0.97 -29.74 -14.42
C LEU A 32 0.33 -30.80 -13.52
N VAL A 33 -0.04 -31.95 -14.09
CA VAL A 33 -0.71 -33.04 -13.38
C VAL A 33 0.05 -34.35 -13.51
N LEU A 34 0.04 -35.14 -12.42
CA LEU A 34 0.49 -36.52 -12.43
C LEU A 34 -0.74 -37.43 -12.49
N LYS A 35 -0.79 -38.34 -13.46
CA LYS A 35 -1.91 -39.24 -13.67
C LYS A 35 -1.50 -40.70 -13.51
N ASP A 36 -2.41 -41.52 -12.98
CA ASP A 36 -2.28 -42.98 -13.04
C ASP A 36 -2.52 -43.51 -14.47
N PRO A 37 -2.27 -44.81 -14.75
CA PRO A 37 -2.55 -45.41 -16.05
C PRO A 37 -4.02 -45.28 -16.48
N GLY A 38 -4.96 -45.24 -15.53
CA GLY A 38 -6.39 -45.04 -15.75
C GLY A 38 -6.80 -43.58 -16.02
N GLY A 39 -5.87 -42.62 -15.92
CA GLY A 39 -6.10 -41.20 -16.15
C GLY A 39 -6.55 -40.40 -14.93
N LYS A 40 -6.63 -41.00 -13.74
CA LYS A 40 -6.95 -40.29 -12.49
C LYS A 40 -5.79 -39.38 -12.10
N ILE A 41 -6.10 -38.13 -11.75
CA ILE A 41 -5.12 -37.17 -11.24
C ILE A 41 -4.74 -37.58 -9.81
N LEU A 42 -3.45 -37.84 -9.60
CA LEU A 42 -2.84 -38.19 -8.31
C LEU A 42 -2.21 -36.97 -7.63
N TRP A 43 -1.77 -35.98 -8.41
CA TRP A 43 -1.21 -34.72 -7.95
C TRP A 43 -1.40 -33.65 -9.01
N GLN A 44 -1.56 -32.39 -8.60
CA GLN A 44 -1.65 -31.26 -9.52
C GLN A 44 -0.96 -30.01 -8.96
N SER A 45 -0.27 -29.28 -9.83
CA SER A 45 0.41 -28.03 -9.49
C SER A 45 -0.53 -26.94 -9.00
N PHE A 46 -1.79 -26.95 -9.45
CA PHE A 46 -2.79 -25.96 -9.06
C PHE A 46 -3.13 -25.98 -7.57
N ASP A 47 -2.87 -27.09 -6.86
CA ASP A 47 -3.04 -27.19 -5.41
C ASP A 47 -1.88 -26.54 -4.63
N PHE A 48 -0.78 -26.18 -5.31
CA PHE A 48 0.46 -25.64 -4.74
C PHE A 48 0.90 -24.37 -5.49
N PRO A 49 0.11 -23.29 -5.48
CA PRO A 49 0.48 -22.06 -6.14
C PRO A 49 1.70 -21.41 -5.47
N THR A 50 2.42 -20.58 -6.24
CA THR A 50 3.57 -19.79 -5.76
C THR A 50 3.15 -18.36 -5.42
N ASP A 51 3.45 -17.39 -6.28
CA ASP A 51 3.01 -16.00 -6.16
C ASP A 51 1.78 -15.70 -7.05
N THR A 52 1.39 -16.64 -7.91
CA THR A 52 0.47 -16.40 -9.02
C THR A 52 -0.65 -17.43 -9.06
N LEU A 53 -1.88 -16.95 -9.26
CA LEU A 53 -3.09 -17.72 -9.55
C LEU A 53 -3.45 -17.54 -11.04
N LEU A 54 -3.79 -18.65 -11.70
CA LEU A 54 -4.21 -18.68 -13.10
C LEU A 54 -5.74 -18.76 -13.27
N PRO A 55 -6.28 -18.44 -14.45
CA PRO A 55 -7.71 -18.58 -14.72
C PRO A 55 -8.21 -19.99 -14.42
N ASN A 56 -9.39 -20.08 -13.81
CA ASN A 56 -10.05 -21.33 -13.40
C ASN A 56 -9.27 -22.16 -12.36
N GLN A 57 -8.16 -21.65 -11.81
CA GLN A 57 -7.49 -22.26 -10.67
C GLN A 57 -8.26 -21.95 -9.39
N LEU A 58 -8.70 -22.99 -8.69
CA LEU A 58 -9.45 -22.85 -7.44
C LEU A 58 -8.49 -22.44 -6.30
N PHE A 59 -8.72 -21.25 -5.74
CA PHE A 59 -8.06 -20.79 -4.52
C PHE A 59 -8.90 -21.22 -3.31
N THR A 60 -8.28 -21.89 -2.34
CA THR A 60 -8.96 -22.47 -1.18
C THR A 60 -8.28 -22.07 0.14
N LYS A 61 -8.88 -22.44 1.29
CA LYS A 61 -8.24 -22.30 2.61
C LYS A 61 -6.86 -22.97 2.74
N ARG A 62 -6.51 -23.91 1.86
CA ARG A 62 -5.23 -24.65 1.91
C ARG A 62 -4.15 -24.00 1.05
N THR A 63 -4.53 -23.08 0.17
CA THR A 63 -3.63 -22.40 -0.75
C THR A 63 -3.30 -21.01 -0.23
N LYS A 64 -2.10 -20.55 -0.54
CA LYS A 64 -1.59 -19.22 -0.18
C LYS A 64 -0.73 -18.73 -1.35
N LEU A 65 -0.91 -17.49 -1.78
CA LEU A 65 0.04 -16.86 -2.68
C LEU A 65 1.10 -16.17 -1.81
N VAL A 66 2.37 -16.44 -2.07
CA VAL A 66 3.49 -15.84 -1.36
C VAL A 66 4.30 -15.05 -2.37
N ALA A 67 4.45 -13.75 -2.12
CA ALA A 67 5.22 -12.88 -3.00
C ALA A 67 6.69 -13.33 -3.08
N ARG A 68 7.36 -12.94 -4.15
CA ARG A 68 8.82 -13.04 -4.26
C ARG A 68 9.50 -12.04 -3.32
N LEU A 69 10.70 -12.38 -2.84
CA LEU A 69 11.46 -11.51 -1.93
C LEU A 69 11.83 -10.17 -2.55
N HIS A 70 12.21 -10.17 -3.83
CA HIS A 70 12.46 -8.98 -4.64
C HIS A 70 12.33 -9.33 -6.12
N SER A 71 12.30 -8.32 -6.99
CA SER A 71 12.25 -8.50 -8.44
C SER A 71 13.42 -9.37 -8.93
N GLY A 72 13.12 -10.42 -9.69
CA GLY A 72 14.12 -11.37 -10.20
C GLY A 72 14.52 -12.52 -9.25
N SER A 73 14.08 -12.49 -8.00
CA SER A 73 14.32 -13.59 -7.05
C SER A 73 13.22 -14.66 -7.12
N TYR A 74 13.59 -15.91 -6.85
CA TYR A 74 12.66 -17.03 -6.65
C TYR A 74 12.44 -17.36 -5.16
N ALA A 75 13.13 -16.66 -4.26
CA ALA A 75 12.94 -16.84 -2.82
C ALA A 75 11.59 -16.25 -2.37
N SER A 76 10.95 -16.91 -1.42
CA SER A 76 9.74 -16.42 -0.77
C SER A 76 10.02 -15.12 -0.01
N GLY A 77 9.17 -14.13 -0.22
CA GLY A 77 9.14 -12.87 0.52
C GLY A 77 8.21 -12.93 1.72
N TYR A 78 7.90 -11.76 2.27
CA TYR A 78 7.12 -11.60 3.50
C TYR A 78 5.64 -11.32 3.25
N PHE A 79 5.24 -11.09 2.00
CA PHE A 79 3.88 -10.72 1.65
C PHE A 79 3.08 -11.92 1.20
N SER A 80 1.81 -11.99 1.59
CA SER A 80 0.98 -13.11 1.21
C SER A 80 -0.51 -12.80 1.11
N PHE A 81 -1.18 -13.53 0.23
CA PHE A 81 -2.63 -13.56 0.05
C PHE A 81 -3.20 -14.91 0.45
N PHE A 82 -4.18 -14.94 1.36
CA PHE A 82 -4.75 -16.16 1.93
C PHE A 82 -6.12 -15.93 2.54
N PHE A 83 -6.87 -17.03 2.78
CA PHE A 83 -8.05 -17.01 3.65
C PHE A 83 -7.63 -17.12 5.11
N ASP A 84 -8.03 -16.16 5.92
CA ASP A 84 -7.80 -16.18 7.36
C ASP A 84 -8.84 -17.07 8.09
N ASN A 85 -8.67 -17.22 9.39
CA ASN A 85 -9.47 -18.09 10.24
C ASN A 85 -10.94 -17.65 10.33
N ASP A 86 -11.23 -16.38 10.07
CA ASP A 86 -12.57 -15.81 9.98
C ASP A 86 -13.21 -15.96 8.59
N ASN A 87 -12.64 -16.77 7.69
CA ASN A 87 -13.13 -17.00 6.33
C ASN A 87 -12.98 -15.82 5.36
N VAL A 88 -12.25 -14.76 5.72
CA VAL A 88 -12.02 -13.59 4.88
C VAL A 88 -10.65 -13.66 4.20
N LEU A 89 -10.58 -13.29 2.92
CA LEU A 89 -9.34 -13.11 2.17
C LEU A 89 -8.59 -11.87 2.66
N ARG A 90 -7.30 -12.03 2.92
CA ARG A 90 -6.45 -10.98 3.48
C ARG A 90 -5.11 -10.88 2.79
N LEU A 91 -4.53 -9.69 2.84
CA LEU A 91 -3.11 -9.48 2.59
C LEU A 91 -2.39 -9.25 3.92
N ILE A 92 -1.30 -9.99 4.13
CA ILE A 92 -0.47 -9.91 5.32
C ILE A 92 0.98 -9.65 4.95
N TYR A 93 1.64 -8.83 5.76
CA TYR A 93 3.08 -8.73 5.85
C TYR A 93 3.52 -9.55 7.07
N ASP A 94 4.35 -10.56 6.87
CA ASP A 94 4.87 -11.44 7.91
C ASP A 94 6.40 -11.35 7.93
N GLY A 95 6.89 -10.19 8.35
CA GLY A 95 8.30 -9.85 8.38
C GLY A 95 9.03 -10.33 9.64
N PRO A 96 10.35 -10.12 9.72
CA PRO A 96 11.16 -10.59 10.85
C PRO A 96 10.80 -9.91 12.18
N ASP A 97 10.38 -8.65 12.14
CA ASP A 97 10.12 -7.86 13.36
C ASP A 97 8.63 -7.80 13.72
N ILE A 98 7.74 -7.83 12.71
CA ILE A 98 6.30 -7.69 12.89
C ILE A 98 5.52 -8.53 11.87
N SER A 99 4.30 -8.91 12.26
CA SER A 99 3.28 -9.47 11.39
C SER A 99 2.05 -8.57 11.41
N SER A 100 1.49 -8.25 10.25
CA SER A 100 0.40 -7.27 10.15
C SER A 100 -0.46 -7.48 8.91
N ILE A 101 -1.77 -7.63 9.13
CA ILE A 101 -2.79 -7.62 8.08
C ILE A 101 -3.06 -6.16 7.69
N TYR A 102 -3.02 -5.87 6.39
CA TYR A 102 -3.20 -4.51 5.86
C TYR A 102 -4.29 -4.40 4.78
N TRP A 103 -4.88 -5.52 4.40
CA TRP A 103 -5.98 -5.54 3.44
C TRP A 103 -6.94 -6.71 3.77
N PRO A 104 -8.28 -6.54 3.66
CA PRO A 104 -9.00 -5.31 3.31
C PRO A 104 -8.79 -4.21 4.37
N ASN A 105 -9.28 -2.99 4.12
CA ASN A 105 -8.91 -1.82 4.93
C ASN A 105 -9.13 -2.10 6.43
N PRO A 106 -8.05 -2.11 7.23
CA PRO A 106 -8.12 -2.62 8.60
C PRO A 106 -8.75 -1.62 9.59
N ASP A 107 -9.05 -0.38 9.16
CA ASP A 107 -9.85 0.57 9.94
C ASP A 107 -11.36 0.21 9.96
N PHE A 108 -11.80 -0.70 9.08
CA PHE A 108 -13.19 -1.17 9.02
C PHE A 108 -13.27 -2.64 9.44
N ASP A 109 -14.41 -3.02 10.00
CA ASP A 109 -14.73 -4.42 10.23
C ASP A 109 -15.03 -5.17 8.91
N VAL A 110 -15.39 -6.44 9.01
CA VAL A 110 -15.65 -7.31 7.84
C VAL A 110 -16.78 -6.73 6.97
N PHE A 111 -17.88 -6.27 7.56
CA PHE A 111 -19.05 -5.76 6.83
C PHE A 111 -18.82 -4.35 6.29
N GLY A 112 -18.09 -3.50 7.02
CA GLY A 112 -17.70 -2.16 6.57
C GLY A 112 -16.78 -2.21 5.34
N ASN A 113 -16.04 -3.30 5.17
CA ASN A 113 -15.29 -3.60 3.94
C ASN A 113 -16.14 -4.23 2.82
N GLY A 114 -17.47 -4.37 3.00
CA GLY A 114 -18.36 -5.02 2.04
C GLY A 114 -18.16 -6.53 1.91
N ARG A 115 -17.58 -7.17 2.93
CA ARG A 115 -17.25 -8.60 2.94
C ARG A 115 -18.24 -9.36 3.82
N THR A 116 -18.13 -10.69 3.83
CA THR A 116 -18.83 -11.56 4.79
C THR A 116 -17.90 -12.64 5.31
N ASN A 117 -17.99 -12.94 6.61
CA ASN A 117 -17.29 -14.04 7.26
C ASN A 117 -18.17 -15.28 7.49
N TYR A 118 -19.46 -15.22 7.13
CA TYR A 118 -20.42 -16.30 7.40
C TYR A 118 -20.34 -17.46 6.40
N ASN A 119 -19.80 -17.23 5.20
CA ASN A 119 -19.57 -18.30 4.24
C ASN A 119 -18.22 -19.00 4.52
N SER A 120 -18.29 -20.18 5.12
CA SER A 120 -17.12 -20.93 5.55
C SER A 120 -16.47 -21.80 4.47
N SER A 121 -16.95 -21.74 3.21
CA SER A 121 -16.40 -22.54 2.12
C SER A 121 -14.93 -22.18 1.85
N ARG A 122 -14.55 -20.91 2.04
CA ARG A 122 -13.20 -20.36 1.81
C ARG A 122 -12.66 -20.76 0.44
N THR A 123 -13.39 -20.34 -0.58
CA THR A 123 -13.12 -20.63 -1.99
C THR A 123 -13.18 -19.36 -2.81
N ALA A 124 -12.22 -19.17 -3.71
CA ALA A 124 -12.20 -18.10 -4.67
C ALA A 124 -11.67 -18.58 -6.02
N VAL A 125 -12.09 -17.93 -7.10
CA VAL A 125 -11.66 -18.26 -8.46
C VAL A 125 -11.84 -17.02 -9.32
N PHE A 126 -10.99 -16.86 -10.34
CA PHE A 126 -11.29 -15.97 -11.45
C PHE A 126 -11.30 -16.71 -12.76
N ASP A 127 -12.16 -16.27 -13.66
CA ASP A 127 -12.33 -16.89 -14.98
C ASP A 127 -11.39 -16.29 -16.03
N GLU A 128 -11.45 -16.85 -17.24
CA GLU A 128 -10.67 -16.38 -18.38
C GLU A 128 -11.04 -14.95 -18.80
N MET A 129 -12.23 -14.46 -18.45
CA MET A 129 -12.69 -13.09 -18.74
C MET A 129 -12.14 -12.08 -17.74
N GLY A 130 -11.51 -12.53 -16.65
CA GLY A 130 -10.94 -11.67 -15.61
C GLY A 130 -11.94 -11.29 -14.53
N HIS A 131 -13.05 -12.02 -14.39
CA HIS A 131 -14.01 -11.84 -13.30
C HIS A 131 -13.61 -12.72 -12.11
N PHE A 132 -13.29 -12.09 -10.98
CA PHE A 132 -12.91 -12.76 -9.74
C PHE A 132 -14.11 -12.79 -8.78
N ILE A 133 -14.36 -13.96 -8.19
CA ILE A 133 -15.35 -14.14 -7.13
C ILE A 133 -14.77 -14.92 -5.96
N SER A 134 -15.22 -14.59 -4.76
CA SER A 134 -14.85 -15.29 -3.53
C SER A 134 -16.05 -15.50 -2.62
N SER A 135 -15.94 -16.55 -1.79
CA SER A 135 -16.92 -16.91 -0.77
C SER A 135 -17.22 -15.78 0.22
N ASP A 136 -16.26 -14.88 0.47
CA ASP A 136 -16.41 -13.72 1.36
C ASP A 136 -16.97 -12.46 0.67
N HIS A 137 -17.53 -12.61 -0.53
CA HIS A 137 -18.09 -11.57 -1.39
C HIS A 137 -17.07 -10.66 -2.08
N LEU A 138 -15.81 -11.10 -2.23
CA LEU A 138 -14.83 -10.31 -3.01
C LEU A 138 -15.22 -10.44 -4.46
N GLN A 139 -15.46 -9.32 -5.11
CA GLN A 139 -15.76 -9.29 -6.52
C GLN A 139 -15.00 -8.14 -7.17
N PHE A 140 -14.30 -8.46 -8.24
CA PHE A 140 -13.69 -7.48 -9.12
C PHE A 140 -13.58 -8.05 -10.52
N SER A 141 -13.50 -7.17 -11.50
CA SER A 141 -13.38 -7.55 -12.89
C SER A 141 -12.31 -6.72 -13.56
N ALA A 142 -11.62 -7.31 -14.53
CA ALA A 142 -10.74 -6.56 -15.40
C ALA A 142 -11.56 -5.53 -16.24
N PRO A 143 -11.10 -4.31 -16.47
CA PRO A 143 -11.79 -3.32 -17.31
C PRO A 143 -11.86 -3.75 -18.78
N ASP A 144 -11.02 -4.69 -19.21
CA ASP A 144 -11.00 -5.30 -20.54
C ASP A 144 -11.86 -6.58 -20.62
N THR A 145 -12.80 -6.77 -19.69
CA THR A 145 -13.79 -7.86 -19.73
C THR A 145 -14.59 -7.81 -21.03
N GLY A 146 -14.63 -8.93 -21.75
CA GLY A 146 -15.32 -9.07 -23.04
C GLY A 146 -14.40 -9.17 -24.25
N LEU A 147 -13.12 -8.82 -24.11
CA LEU A 147 -12.12 -9.14 -25.11
C LEU A 147 -11.72 -10.62 -24.98
N LEU A 148 -11.92 -11.37 -26.07
CA LEU A 148 -11.60 -12.79 -26.15
C LEU A 148 -10.08 -13.01 -26.26
N ARG A 149 -9.60 -14.13 -25.71
CA ARG A 149 -8.20 -14.61 -25.84
C ARG A 149 -7.12 -13.74 -25.19
N ILE A 150 -7.46 -12.93 -24.18
CA ILE A 150 -6.48 -12.25 -23.34
C ILE A 150 -5.96 -13.22 -22.29
N LYS A 151 -4.63 -13.41 -22.24
CA LYS A 151 -3.99 -14.17 -21.16
C LYS A 151 -3.98 -13.32 -19.89
N ARG A 152 -4.40 -13.91 -18.77
CA ARG A 152 -4.51 -13.22 -17.48
C ARG A 152 -3.79 -13.98 -16.37
N ARG A 153 -3.32 -13.24 -15.37
CA ARG A 153 -2.77 -13.80 -14.13
C ARG A 153 -3.06 -12.88 -12.96
N LEU A 154 -3.38 -13.46 -11.80
CA LEU A 154 -3.50 -12.72 -10.54
C LEU A 154 -2.26 -13.00 -9.71
N THR A 155 -1.44 -11.98 -9.44
CA THR A 155 -0.13 -12.16 -8.81
C THR A 155 -0.02 -11.33 -7.54
N MET A 156 0.51 -11.95 -6.50
CA MET A 156 0.99 -11.29 -5.31
C MET A 156 2.39 -10.74 -5.57
N ASP A 157 2.48 -9.45 -5.85
CA ASP A 157 3.76 -8.84 -6.22
C ASP A 157 4.67 -8.63 -5.00
N HIS A 158 5.98 -8.55 -5.28
CA HIS A 158 7.03 -8.35 -4.27
C HIS A 158 6.92 -7.03 -3.49
N ASP A 159 6.14 -6.06 -4.00
CA ASP A 159 5.80 -4.82 -3.31
C ASP A 159 4.58 -4.96 -2.38
N GLY A 160 4.07 -6.18 -2.20
CA GLY A 160 2.97 -6.48 -1.29
C GLY A 160 1.58 -6.13 -1.83
N ASN A 161 1.44 -5.80 -3.12
CA ASN A 161 0.12 -5.58 -3.70
C ASN A 161 -0.33 -6.79 -4.52
N LEU A 162 -1.63 -7.08 -4.46
CA LEU A 162 -2.24 -8.11 -5.30
C LEU A 162 -2.75 -7.46 -6.57
N ARG A 163 -2.31 -7.96 -7.74
CA ARG A 163 -2.64 -7.37 -9.04
C ARG A 163 -3.13 -8.40 -10.03
N LEU A 164 -4.20 -8.04 -10.74
CA LEU A 164 -4.63 -8.73 -11.94
C LEU A 164 -3.88 -8.11 -13.12
N TYR A 165 -3.25 -8.96 -13.92
CA TYR A 165 -2.54 -8.59 -15.12
C TYR A 165 -3.23 -9.15 -16.35
N SER A 166 -3.36 -8.32 -17.38
CA SER A 166 -3.78 -8.69 -18.73
C SER A 166 -2.57 -8.59 -19.67
N LEU A 167 -2.32 -9.63 -20.46
CA LEU A 167 -1.25 -9.60 -21.46
C LEU A 167 -1.72 -8.80 -22.68
N ASN A 168 -1.00 -7.73 -23.00
CA ASN A 168 -1.20 -7.02 -24.26
C ASN A 168 -0.54 -7.82 -25.39
N ASN A 169 -1.34 -8.33 -26.33
CA ASN A 169 -0.85 -9.16 -27.43
C ASN A 169 -0.04 -8.38 -28.49
N GLU A 170 -0.21 -7.06 -28.58
CA GLU A 170 0.51 -6.21 -29.52
C GLU A 170 1.93 -5.91 -29.03
N THR A 171 2.07 -5.59 -27.74
CA THR A 171 3.35 -5.22 -27.13
C THR A 171 4.07 -6.39 -26.47
N GLY A 172 3.36 -7.48 -26.15
CA GLY A 172 3.88 -8.60 -25.36
C GLY A 172 4.09 -8.27 -23.89
N LEU A 173 3.61 -7.11 -23.41
CA LEU A 173 3.78 -6.65 -22.04
C LEU A 173 2.55 -6.95 -21.17
N TRP A 174 2.81 -7.23 -19.89
CA TRP A 174 1.76 -7.34 -18.88
C TRP A 174 1.30 -5.96 -18.43
N VAL A 175 0.00 -5.69 -18.53
CA VAL A 175 -0.63 -4.45 -18.09
C VAL A 175 -1.48 -4.73 -16.85
N ILE A 176 -1.42 -3.86 -15.86
CA ILE A 176 -2.23 -3.97 -14.64
C ILE A 176 -3.68 -3.63 -15.01
N SER A 177 -4.58 -4.59 -14.87
CA SER A 177 -6.01 -4.43 -15.14
C SER A 177 -6.82 -4.25 -13.85
N TRP A 178 -6.32 -4.74 -12.71
CA TRP A 178 -6.87 -4.44 -11.39
C TRP A 178 -5.79 -4.53 -10.30
N GLN A 179 -5.95 -3.82 -9.19
CA GLN A 179 -5.07 -3.94 -8.02
C GLN A 179 -5.82 -3.73 -6.71
N ALA A 180 -5.40 -4.41 -5.65
CA ALA A 180 -6.06 -4.37 -4.34
C ALA A 180 -5.89 -3.02 -3.62
N LEU A 181 -4.72 -2.40 -3.76
CA LEU A 181 -4.40 -1.10 -3.17
C LEU A 181 -3.97 -0.12 -4.25
N SER A 182 -4.57 1.07 -4.25
CA SER A 182 -4.20 2.16 -5.17
C SER A 182 -2.95 2.93 -4.72
N GLN A 183 -2.69 2.97 -3.42
CA GLN A 183 -1.57 3.64 -2.80
C GLN A 183 -0.68 2.61 -2.11
N LEU A 184 0.57 2.50 -2.56
CA LEU A 184 1.51 1.49 -2.06
C LEU A 184 1.93 1.72 -0.61
N CYS A 185 1.92 2.96 -0.10
CA CYS A 185 2.19 3.20 1.30
C CYS A 185 1.12 2.68 2.27
N ASN A 186 -0.02 2.18 1.77
CA ASN A 186 -0.99 1.44 2.59
C ASN A 186 -0.57 -0.03 2.78
N VAL A 187 0.40 -0.52 2.00
CA VAL A 187 1.02 -1.83 2.24
C VAL A 187 1.91 -1.71 3.48
N HIS A 188 1.70 -2.59 4.46
CA HIS A 188 2.52 -2.61 5.68
C HIS A 188 3.91 -3.19 5.39
N GLY A 189 4.92 -2.79 6.17
CA GLY A 189 6.28 -3.32 6.01
C GLY A 189 7.09 -2.80 4.81
N ILE A 190 6.56 -1.83 4.04
CA ILE A 190 7.32 -1.16 2.95
C ILE A 190 8.51 -0.36 3.49
N CYS A 191 8.31 0.33 4.61
CA CYS A 191 9.36 1.03 5.34
C CYS A 191 9.53 0.39 6.71
N GLY A 192 10.79 0.25 7.16
CA GLY A 192 11.11 -0.30 8.46
C GLY A 192 10.65 0.58 9.63
N ILE A 193 10.99 0.14 10.84
CA ILE A 193 10.63 0.83 12.09
C ILE A 193 11.03 2.31 12.09
N ASN A 194 10.24 3.14 12.77
CA ASN A 194 10.41 4.59 12.90
C ASN A 194 10.52 5.32 11.56
N SER A 195 9.93 4.81 10.49
CA SER A 195 10.01 5.41 9.15
C SER A 195 8.63 5.77 8.62
N ILE A 196 8.58 6.76 7.72
CA ILE A 196 7.35 7.24 7.09
C ILE A 196 7.44 6.98 5.59
N CYS A 197 6.47 6.24 5.07
CA CYS A 197 6.24 6.04 3.65
C CYS A 197 5.48 7.23 3.06
N VAL A 198 5.96 7.75 1.95
CA VAL A 198 5.31 8.78 1.15
C VAL A 198 5.07 8.23 -0.25
N ASN A 199 3.83 8.30 -0.72
CA ASN A 199 3.51 7.94 -2.09
C ASN A 199 4.10 9.03 -3.02
N THR A 200 5.20 8.72 -3.70
CA THR A 200 5.57 9.37 -4.97
C THR A 200 5.15 8.41 -6.11
N PRO A 201 5.42 8.63 -7.42
CA PRO A 201 5.10 7.62 -8.43
C PRO A 201 5.53 6.19 -8.01
N ASP A 202 6.65 6.11 -7.29
CA ASP A 202 7.05 4.96 -6.46
C ASP A 202 7.03 5.32 -4.96
N PRO A 203 6.78 4.37 -4.03
CA PRO A 203 6.83 4.63 -2.60
C PRO A 203 8.25 4.97 -2.15
N LYS A 204 8.39 6.03 -1.34
CA LYS A 204 9.67 6.44 -0.75
C LYS A 204 9.58 6.48 0.77
N CYS A 205 10.61 5.99 1.42
CA CYS A 205 10.74 6.04 2.87
C CYS A 205 11.54 7.26 3.31
N SER A 206 11.18 7.82 4.46
CA SER A 206 11.89 8.93 5.10
C SER A 206 11.88 8.76 6.62
N CYS A 207 12.93 9.24 7.28
CA CYS A 207 12.97 9.27 8.74
C CYS A 207 12.23 10.50 9.25
N PRO A 208 11.47 10.40 10.36
CA PRO A 208 10.87 11.55 11.02
C PRO A 208 11.95 12.43 11.70
N PRO A 209 11.59 13.66 12.06
CA PRO A 209 12.33 14.52 12.98
C PRO A 209 13.05 13.81 14.14
N GLY A 210 14.38 14.00 14.23
CA GLY A 210 15.21 13.43 15.31
C GLY A 210 15.59 11.96 15.13
N TYR A 211 15.32 11.40 13.95
CA TYR A 211 15.71 10.06 13.56
C TYR A 211 16.56 10.11 12.29
N GLU A 212 17.48 9.16 12.17
CA GLU A 212 18.33 8.96 10.99
C GLU A 212 18.23 7.52 10.49
N ILE A 213 18.60 7.30 9.24
CA ILE A 213 18.54 5.96 8.65
C ILE A 213 19.47 5.02 9.41
N THR A 214 18.98 3.82 9.75
CA THR A 214 19.77 2.83 10.47
C THR A 214 20.93 2.34 9.61
N GLU A 215 20.63 2.02 8.35
CA GLU A 215 21.58 1.48 7.38
C GLU A 215 21.35 2.16 6.00
N PRO A 216 22.31 2.94 5.48
CA PRO A 216 22.18 3.62 4.20
C PRO A 216 21.82 2.67 3.06
N GLY A 217 20.77 2.98 2.31
CA GLY A 217 20.29 2.17 1.18
C GLY A 217 19.37 1.01 1.55
N ASN A 218 19.21 0.70 2.85
CA ASN A 218 18.34 -0.38 3.32
C ASN A 218 17.21 0.15 4.21
N TRP A 219 16.13 0.61 3.57
CA TRP A 219 14.95 1.14 4.28
C TRP A 219 14.17 0.10 5.08
N ASN A 220 14.41 -1.20 4.87
CA ASN A 220 13.80 -2.25 5.68
C ASN A 220 14.30 -2.21 7.14
N LYS A 221 15.51 -1.70 7.39
CA LYS A 221 16.04 -1.46 8.75
C LYS A 221 15.49 -0.19 9.40
N GLY A 222 14.76 0.61 8.64
CA GLY A 222 14.11 1.82 9.09
C GLY A 222 15.07 2.87 9.66
N CYS A 223 14.64 3.53 10.72
CA CYS A 223 15.35 4.65 11.32
C CYS A 223 15.62 4.43 12.81
N LYS A 224 16.72 5.00 13.28
CA LYS A 224 17.14 5.02 14.68
C LYS A 224 17.11 6.44 15.24
N PRO A 225 16.79 6.63 16.53
CA PRO A 225 16.79 7.95 17.14
C PRO A 225 18.22 8.50 17.23
N MET A 226 18.39 9.80 16.98
CA MET A 226 19.66 10.52 17.12
C MET A 226 19.91 11.00 18.56
N PHE A 227 19.04 10.61 19.50
CA PHE A 227 19.07 11.02 20.89
C PHE A 227 19.04 9.78 21.80
N ASN A 228 19.55 9.93 23.02
CA ASN A 228 19.57 8.84 23.97
C ASN A 228 18.14 8.53 24.45
N SER A 229 17.68 7.30 24.16
CA SER A 229 16.29 6.89 24.41
C SER A 229 15.94 6.82 25.91
N THR A 230 16.93 6.65 26.78
CA THR A 230 16.76 6.67 28.24
C THR A 230 16.36 8.05 28.77
N LEU A 231 16.76 9.15 28.11
CA LEU A 231 16.36 10.50 28.49
C LEU A 231 14.89 10.80 28.19
N SER A 232 14.25 10.03 27.30
CA SER A 232 12.81 10.15 27.02
C SER A 232 11.93 9.66 28.18
N GLN A 233 12.53 8.98 29.17
CA GLN A 233 11.90 8.62 30.45
C GLN A 233 11.89 9.77 31.46
N SER A 234 12.67 10.83 31.23
CA SER A 234 12.57 12.07 32.01
C SER A 234 11.34 12.89 31.57
N GLN A 235 10.76 13.68 32.47
CA GLN A 235 9.59 14.53 32.18
C GLN A 235 9.89 15.69 31.21
N GLN A 236 11.14 15.86 30.77
CA GLN A 236 11.53 16.93 29.83
C GLN A 236 11.39 16.46 28.38
N VAL A 237 10.16 16.22 27.96
CA VAL A 237 9.81 15.86 26.59
C VAL A 237 8.91 16.92 25.95
N LYS A 238 8.99 17.01 24.63
CA LYS A 238 8.13 17.84 23.79
C LYS A 238 7.51 16.98 22.69
N PHE A 239 6.43 17.47 22.11
CA PHE A 239 5.79 16.85 20.97
C PHE A 239 6.00 17.68 19.70
N VAL A 240 6.41 17.01 18.63
CA VAL A 240 6.55 17.62 17.30
C VAL A 240 5.40 17.12 16.42
N LEU A 241 4.67 18.08 15.85
CA LEU A 241 3.57 17.81 14.92
C LEU A 241 4.11 17.30 13.58
N LEU A 242 3.61 16.15 13.16
CA LEU A 242 3.77 15.57 11.83
C LEU A 242 2.40 15.59 11.13
N PRO A 243 2.17 16.54 10.21
CA PRO A 243 0.86 16.70 9.60
C PRO A 243 0.55 15.57 8.62
N HIS A 244 -0.69 15.08 8.63
CA HIS A 244 -1.17 14.05 7.70
C HIS A 244 -0.38 12.74 7.70
N VAL A 245 0.24 12.42 8.85
CA VAL A 245 0.99 11.18 9.09
C VAL A 245 0.23 10.35 10.09
N ASP A 246 0.22 9.03 9.89
CA ASP A 246 -0.13 8.05 10.92
C ASP A 246 0.91 6.93 10.97
N TYR A 247 0.97 6.24 12.10
CA TYR A 247 1.65 4.95 12.24
C TYR A 247 0.58 3.91 12.54
N TRP A 248 0.22 3.12 11.54
CA TRP A 248 -0.93 2.22 11.68
C TRP A 248 -0.63 1.08 12.65
N GLY A 249 -1.54 0.85 13.60
CA GLY A 249 -1.43 -0.18 14.64
C GLY A 249 -0.45 0.16 15.77
N PHE A 250 -0.08 -0.88 16.55
CA PHE A 250 0.81 -0.79 17.72
C PHE A 250 0.39 0.27 18.75
N ASP A 251 -0.93 0.43 18.89
CA ASP A 251 -1.56 1.35 19.82
C ASP A 251 -1.48 0.82 21.26
N LEU A 252 -1.01 1.65 22.18
CA LEU A 252 -1.03 1.38 23.62
C LEU A 252 -2.41 1.65 24.22
N ASN A 253 -3.15 2.61 23.66
CA ASN A 253 -4.45 3.04 24.15
C ASN A 253 -5.24 3.71 23.02
N PHE A 254 -6.55 3.51 23.03
CA PHE A 254 -7.52 4.10 22.11
C PHE A 254 -8.62 4.78 22.91
N SER A 255 -8.94 6.02 22.54
CA SER A 255 -10.10 6.73 23.05
C SER A 255 -10.94 7.23 21.88
N ALA A 256 -12.21 6.80 21.84
CA ALA A 256 -13.16 7.16 20.79
C ALA A 256 -13.51 8.66 20.78
N SER A 257 -13.41 9.32 21.93
CA SER A 257 -13.56 10.76 22.05
C SER A 257 -12.82 11.28 23.28
N THR A 258 -11.92 12.24 23.08
CA THR A 258 -11.21 12.93 24.15
C THR A 258 -10.68 14.27 23.65
N THR A 259 -10.19 15.13 24.55
CA THR A 259 -9.53 16.38 24.15
C THR A 259 -8.08 16.14 23.77
N PHE A 260 -7.53 17.02 22.94
CA PHE A 260 -6.11 17.00 22.56
C PHE A 260 -5.18 16.95 23.79
N ASP A 261 -5.43 17.80 24.79
CA ASP A 261 -4.61 17.86 26.01
C ASP A 261 -4.69 16.57 26.82
N SER A 262 -5.86 15.92 26.86
CA SER A 262 -6.03 14.65 27.54
C SER A 262 -5.26 13.54 26.82
N CYS A 263 -5.34 13.51 25.48
CA CYS A 263 -4.56 12.58 24.65
C CYS A 263 -3.04 12.76 24.86
N MET A 264 -2.57 14.02 24.88
CA MET A 264 -1.18 14.36 25.17
C MET A 264 -0.77 13.88 26.57
N LYS A 265 -1.60 14.12 27.59
CA LYS A 265 -1.34 13.66 28.96
C LYS A 265 -1.32 12.14 29.08
N LEU A 266 -2.18 11.42 28.36
CA LEU A 266 -2.16 9.95 28.30
C LEU A 266 -0.80 9.45 27.78
N CYS A 267 -0.29 10.04 26.71
CA CYS A 267 1.03 9.68 26.20
C CYS A 267 2.17 10.07 27.14
N LEU A 268 2.09 11.24 27.80
CA LEU A 268 3.08 11.67 28.80
C LEU A 268 3.14 10.73 30.01
N GLY A 269 1.98 10.21 30.43
CA GLY A 269 1.84 9.30 31.55
C GLY A 269 2.36 7.88 31.29
N ASP A 270 2.53 7.48 30.03
CA ASP A 270 3.09 6.18 29.66
C ASP A 270 4.50 6.34 29.05
N TYR A 271 5.52 5.83 29.74
CA TYR A 271 6.91 5.89 29.28
C TYR A 271 7.16 5.11 27.98
N ARG A 272 6.28 4.16 27.65
CA ARG A 272 6.34 3.39 26.40
C ARG A 272 5.84 4.20 25.22
N CYS A 273 5.03 5.23 25.45
CA CYS A 273 4.46 6.06 24.40
C CYS A 273 5.56 6.83 23.66
N LYS A 274 5.65 6.60 22.35
CA LYS A 274 6.60 7.25 21.42
C LYS A 274 5.95 8.38 20.63
N ALA A 275 4.65 8.31 20.42
CA ALA A 275 3.87 9.35 19.76
C ALA A 275 2.39 9.19 20.10
N PHE A 276 1.56 10.17 19.74
CA PHE A 276 0.11 9.94 19.71
C PHE A 276 -0.49 10.51 18.43
N SER A 277 -1.52 9.84 17.92
CA SER A 277 -2.35 10.26 16.81
C SER A 277 -3.60 10.92 17.37
N TYR A 278 -3.94 12.10 16.85
CA TYR A 278 -5.17 12.79 17.20
C TYR A 278 -5.93 13.12 15.91
N ARG A 279 -7.11 12.53 15.74
CA ARG A 279 -7.94 12.70 14.54
C ARG A 279 -8.78 13.98 14.67
N LEU A 280 -8.78 14.78 13.60
CA LEU A 280 -9.46 16.08 13.51
C LEU A 280 -10.80 15.94 12.76
N ASP A 281 -11.50 14.85 13.02
CA ASP A 281 -12.79 14.49 12.41
C ASP A 281 -14.00 14.99 13.22
N GLY A 282 -13.77 15.84 14.21
CA GLY A 282 -14.80 16.36 15.11
C GLY A 282 -15.13 15.44 16.31
N LEU A 283 -14.67 14.18 16.31
CA LEU A 283 -14.89 13.25 17.42
C LEU A 283 -13.79 13.33 18.47
N GLY A 284 -12.59 13.76 18.08
CA GLY A 284 -11.42 13.83 18.97
C GLY A 284 -10.87 12.43 19.31
N ARG A 285 -10.79 11.55 18.30
CA ARG A 285 -10.22 10.21 18.48
C ARG A 285 -8.73 10.31 18.79
N CYS A 286 -8.30 9.62 19.83
CA CYS A 286 -6.92 9.58 20.31
C CYS A 286 -6.36 8.17 20.28
N LEU A 287 -5.16 8.01 19.71
CA LEU A 287 -4.43 6.75 19.67
C LEU A 287 -2.99 6.97 20.11
N THR A 288 -2.60 6.46 21.28
CA THR A 288 -1.21 6.54 21.73
C THR A 288 -0.39 5.40 21.14
N LYS A 289 0.76 5.70 20.55
CA LYS A 289 1.61 4.75 19.81
C LYS A 289 2.78 4.27 20.65
N GLY A 290 2.93 2.95 20.79
CA GLY A 290 4.06 2.34 21.51
C GLY A 290 5.24 2.00 20.60
N VAL A 291 4.94 1.66 19.35
CA VAL A 291 5.93 1.36 18.31
C VAL A 291 5.53 2.11 17.05
N LEU A 292 6.52 2.64 16.33
CA LEU A 292 6.31 3.45 15.13
C LEU A 292 6.56 2.58 13.88
N PHE A 293 5.68 1.62 13.62
CA PHE A 293 5.65 0.83 12.39
C PHE A 293 4.52 1.27 11.46
N ASN A 294 4.61 0.88 10.19
CA ASN A 294 3.59 1.20 9.17
C ASN A 294 3.30 2.71 9.12
N GLY A 295 4.36 3.50 9.24
CA GLY A 295 4.27 4.95 9.12
C GLY A 295 3.97 5.32 7.68
N TYR A 296 2.91 6.08 7.46
CA TYR A 296 2.59 6.59 6.14
C TYR A 296 2.14 8.04 6.23
N GLN A 297 2.32 8.77 5.13
CA GLN A 297 1.81 10.10 4.97
C GLN A 297 0.84 10.14 3.80
N SER A 298 -0.39 10.62 4.06
CA SER A 298 -1.38 10.83 3.02
C SER A 298 -2.15 12.12 3.27
N PRO A 299 -2.28 13.02 2.28
CA PRO A 299 -3.11 14.23 2.41
C PRO A 299 -4.55 13.94 2.82
N SER A 300 -5.07 12.74 2.51
CA SER A 300 -6.41 12.31 2.90
C SER A 300 -6.53 11.83 4.35
N PHE A 301 -5.42 11.65 5.08
CA PHE A 301 -5.47 11.21 6.46
C PHE A 301 -6.07 12.31 7.36
N PRO A 302 -7.18 12.05 8.08
CA PRO A 302 -7.93 13.06 8.83
C PRO A 302 -7.35 13.28 10.24
N GLY A 303 -6.03 13.35 10.36
CA GLY A 303 -5.36 13.44 11.64
C GLY A 303 -3.89 13.76 11.52
N ASN A 304 -3.24 13.88 12.67
CA ASN A 304 -1.81 14.15 12.75
C ASN A 304 -1.16 13.30 13.84
N ILE A 305 0.12 13.00 13.64
CA ILE A 305 0.97 12.38 14.65
C ILE A 305 1.73 13.46 15.40
N TYR A 306 1.78 13.31 16.73
CA TYR A 306 2.57 14.13 17.63
C TYR A 306 3.70 13.28 18.18
N LEU A 307 4.89 13.43 17.61
CA LEU A 307 6.07 12.64 17.91
C LEU A 307 6.75 13.11 19.20
N ARG A 308 6.99 12.20 20.14
CA ARG A 308 7.66 12.50 21.41
C ARG A 308 9.17 12.60 21.19
N LEU A 309 9.75 13.75 21.53
CA LEU A 309 11.18 14.00 21.48
C LEU A 309 11.68 14.62 22.79
N PRO A 310 12.96 14.42 23.18
CA PRO A 310 13.55 15.16 24.30
C PRO A 310 13.58 16.67 24.03
N VAL A 311 13.38 17.49 25.07
CA VAL A 311 13.46 18.96 24.95
C VAL A 311 14.83 19.40 24.47
N SER A 312 15.90 18.70 24.89
CA SER A 312 17.30 18.95 24.53
C SER A 312 17.60 18.83 23.03
N PHE A 313 16.74 18.18 22.25
CA PHE A 313 16.92 18.07 20.81
C PHE A 313 16.54 19.39 20.13
N GLU A 314 17.51 20.16 19.63
CA GLU A 314 17.23 21.47 19.04
C GLU A 314 16.33 21.41 17.81
N THR A 315 15.33 22.31 17.76
CA THR A 315 14.40 22.44 16.64
C THR A 315 15.04 23.03 15.38
N SER A 316 16.23 23.62 15.47
CA SER A 316 17.02 24.15 14.34
C SER A 316 17.36 23.05 13.31
N GLN A 317 17.52 21.80 13.75
CA GLN A 317 17.73 20.63 12.90
C GLN A 317 16.44 20.12 12.22
N LEU A 318 15.26 20.52 12.71
CA LEU A 318 13.98 20.28 12.03
C LEU A 318 13.83 21.13 10.77
N GLY A 319 14.57 22.24 10.70
CA GLY A 319 14.55 23.17 9.57
C GLY A 319 14.82 22.45 8.26
N TRP A 320 15.73 21.47 8.23
CA TRP A 320 16.04 20.70 7.02
C TRP A 320 14.87 19.82 6.58
N TRP A 321 14.09 19.26 7.51
CA TRP A 321 12.92 18.45 7.20
C TRP A 321 11.76 19.29 6.64
N PHE A 322 11.53 20.48 7.23
CA PHE A 322 10.58 21.46 6.70
C PHE A 322 11.05 22.07 5.37
N LEU A 323 12.35 22.34 5.21
CA LEU A 323 12.95 22.92 4.00
C LEU A 323 13.04 21.92 2.83
N PHE A 324 13.31 20.63 3.08
CA PHE A 324 13.26 19.59 2.05
C PHE A 324 11.84 19.41 1.51
N ARG A 325 10.80 19.48 2.35
CA ARG A 325 9.40 19.42 1.91
C ARG A 325 8.92 20.68 1.18
N LYS A 326 9.32 21.87 1.65
CA LYS A 326 9.04 23.12 0.92
C LYS A 326 9.69 23.07 -0.46
N ARG A 327 10.88 22.47 -0.59
CA ARG A 327 11.58 22.27 -1.86
C ARG A 327 10.79 21.46 -2.90
N ASP A 328 10.06 20.42 -2.53
CA ASP A 328 9.30 19.61 -3.52
C ASP A 328 8.06 20.33 -4.03
N LEU A 329 7.30 21.00 -3.15
CA LEU A 329 6.17 21.83 -3.59
C LEU A 329 6.65 23.06 -4.37
N THR A 330 7.70 23.76 -3.90
CA THR A 330 8.29 24.90 -4.62
C THR A 330 8.92 24.48 -5.94
N ARG A 331 9.50 23.27 -6.03
CA ARG A 331 10.02 22.70 -7.29
C ARG A 331 8.89 22.36 -8.24
N PHE A 332 7.84 21.69 -7.78
CA PHE A 332 6.65 21.39 -8.56
C PHE A 332 6.00 22.68 -9.09
N VAL A 333 5.72 23.64 -8.20
CA VAL A 333 5.16 24.96 -8.56
C VAL A 333 6.07 25.67 -9.56
N ARG A 334 7.39 25.68 -9.39
CA ARG A 334 8.32 26.27 -10.38
C ARG A 334 8.28 25.57 -11.73
N VAL A 335 8.22 24.24 -11.76
CA VAL A 335 8.19 23.46 -13.01
C VAL A 335 6.89 23.73 -13.76
N VAL A 336 5.74 23.66 -13.08
CA VAL A 336 4.43 23.91 -13.69
C VAL A 336 4.30 25.38 -14.13
N LYS A 337 4.71 26.34 -13.31
CA LYS A 337 4.72 27.78 -13.65
C LYS A 337 5.60 28.08 -14.88
N ARG A 338 6.74 27.40 -15.01
CA ARG A 338 7.61 27.53 -16.20
C ARG A 338 6.94 26.95 -17.45
N LYS A 339 6.27 25.80 -17.35
CA LYS A 339 5.55 25.18 -18.48
C LYS A 339 4.39 26.05 -18.96
N ILE A 340 3.67 26.68 -18.04
CA ILE A 340 2.58 27.63 -18.35
C ILE A 340 3.10 28.89 -19.03
N GLN A 341 4.19 29.49 -18.51
CA GLN A 341 4.80 30.68 -19.12
C GLN A 341 5.40 30.41 -20.51
N CYS A 342 5.76 29.16 -20.82
CA CYS A 342 6.23 28.77 -22.14
C CYS A 342 5.10 28.49 -23.16
N GLY A 343 3.83 28.60 -22.77
CA GLY A 343 2.68 28.37 -23.67
C GLY A 343 2.50 26.92 -24.11
N GLU A 344 3.11 25.97 -23.41
CA GLU A 344 2.94 24.55 -23.66
C GLU A 344 1.55 24.13 -23.14
N THR A 345 0.76 23.35 -23.88
CA THR A 345 -0.58 22.90 -23.46
C THR A 345 -0.65 21.39 -23.17
N SER A 346 0.44 20.67 -23.43
CA SER A 346 0.56 19.22 -23.20
C SER A 346 0.88 18.84 -21.75
N TRP A 347 1.35 19.79 -20.93
CA TRP A 347 1.74 19.52 -19.54
C TRP A 347 0.58 19.12 -18.64
N ILE A 348 -0.67 19.42 -19.04
CA ILE A 348 -1.86 19.10 -18.25
C ILE A 348 -1.99 17.58 -18.04
N GLU A 349 -1.60 16.77 -19.03
CA GLU A 349 -1.68 15.30 -18.96
C GLU A 349 -0.60 14.68 -18.07
N GLU A 350 0.50 15.40 -17.83
CA GLU A 350 1.55 14.99 -16.89
C GLU A 350 1.20 15.34 -15.44
N VAL A 351 0.28 16.29 -15.22
CA VAL A 351 -0.09 16.83 -13.91
C VAL A 351 -1.42 16.26 -13.41
N VAL A 352 -2.36 16.03 -14.32
CA VAL A 352 -3.67 15.45 -14.00
C VAL A 352 -3.52 13.96 -13.69
N ASP A 353 -4.32 13.48 -12.74
CA ASP A 353 -4.25 12.10 -12.26
C ASP A 353 -4.44 11.09 -13.41
N PRO A 354 -3.47 10.17 -13.65
CA PRO A 354 -3.54 9.20 -14.73
C PRO A 354 -4.78 8.30 -14.67
N ARG A 355 -5.41 8.16 -13.49
CA ARG A 355 -6.64 7.40 -13.30
C ARG A 355 -7.85 7.98 -14.03
N LEU A 356 -7.80 9.26 -14.41
CA LEU A 356 -8.86 9.86 -15.23
C LEU A 356 -8.80 9.39 -16.69
N ASN A 357 -7.71 8.76 -17.15
CA ASN A 357 -7.58 8.16 -18.49
C ASN A 357 -8.02 9.09 -19.64
N GLY A 358 -7.71 10.39 -19.53
CA GLY A 358 -8.13 11.42 -20.49
C GLY A 358 -9.60 11.87 -20.39
N GLN A 359 -10.39 11.32 -19.45
CA GLN A 359 -11.78 11.72 -19.18
C GLN A 359 -11.85 12.96 -18.29
N PHE A 360 -11.33 14.08 -18.78
CA PHE A 360 -11.46 15.37 -18.11
C PHE A 360 -11.50 16.50 -19.15
N SER A 361 -12.19 17.59 -18.82
CA SER A 361 -12.11 18.79 -19.65
C SER A 361 -10.73 19.45 -19.44
N ARG A 362 -9.96 19.59 -20.53
CA ARG A 362 -8.64 20.24 -20.48
C ARG A 362 -8.74 21.69 -20.03
N SER A 363 -9.78 22.43 -20.42
CA SER A 363 -9.97 23.82 -19.99
C SER A 363 -10.19 23.87 -18.48
N GLN A 364 -11.10 23.06 -17.95
CA GLN A 364 -11.41 23.02 -16.52
C GLN A 364 -10.20 22.58 -15.67
N ALA A 365 -9.49 21.53 -16.11
CA ALA A 365 -8.27 21.09 -15.43
C ALA A 365 -7.19 22.19 -15.42
N THR A 366 -7.07 22.94 -16.52
CA THR A 366 -6.12 24.07 -16.62
C THR A 366 -6.48 25.16 -15.63
N THR A 367 -7.74 25.59 -15.60
CA THR A 367 -8.25 26.60 -14.65
C THR A 367 -8.05 26.19 -13.20
N ILE A 368 -8.33 24.92 -12.86
CA ILE A 368 -8.16 24.41 -11.49
C ILE A 368 -6.68 24.41 -11.08
N VAL A 369 -5.77 24.01 -11.97
CA VAL A 369 -4.33 24.01 -11.68
C VAL A 369 -3.78 25.44 -11.57
N GLU A 370 -4.20 26.35 -12.47
CA GLU A 370 -3.85 27.78 -12.42
C GLU A 370 -4.31 28.44 -11.12
N LEU A 371 -5.57 28.18 -10.73
CA LEU A 371 -6.13 28.65 -9.47
C LEU A 371 -5.36 28.08 -8.27
N GLY A 372 -5.07 26.77 -8.30
CA GLY A 372 -4.28 26.09 -7.29
C GLY A 372 -2.88 26.69 -7.12
N MET A 373 -2.20 27.07 -8.21
CA MET A 373 -0.89 27.74 -8.13
C MET A 373 -0.97 29.15 -7.57
N SER A 374 -2.00 29.92 -7.93
CA SER A 374 -2.18 31.27 -7.39
C SER A 374 -2.39 31.26 -5.87
N CYS A 375 -3.06 30.23 -5.34
CA CYS A 375 -3.27 30.02 -3.90
C CYS A 375 -1.97 29.73 -3.13
N VAL A 376 -0.94 29.23 -3.80
CA VAL A 376 0.35 28.86 -3.17
C VAL A 376 1.49 29.81 -3.52
N GLU A 377 1.18 30.98 -4.10
CA GLU A 377 2.18 32.00 -4.47
C GLU A 377 3.02 32.44 -3.25
N GLU A 378 4.31 32.71 -3.44
CA GLU A 378 5.20 33.03 -2.31
C GLU A 378 4.84 34.36 -1.67
N ASP A 379 4.45 35.36 -2.48
CA ASP A 379 3.92 36.63 -1.99
C ASP A 379 2.45 36.47 -1.58
N ARG A 380 2.17 36.69 -0.30
CA ARG A 380 0.82 36.60 0.27
C ARG A 380 -0.14 37.60 -0.35
N ASN A 381 0.35 38.76 -0.81
CA ASN A 381 -0.47 39.80 -1.42
C ASN A 381 -0.90 39.44 -2.85
N MET A 382 -0.24 38.47 -3.48
CA MET A 382 -0.55 37.98 -4.82
C MET A 382 -1.51 36.79 -4.81
N ARG A 383 -1.84 36.26 -3.61
CA ARG A 383 -2.78 35.14 -3.48
C ARG A 383 -4.22 35.65 -3.61
N PRO A 384 -5.08 34.91 -4.33
CA PRO A 384 -6.48 35.27 -4.46
C PRO A 384 -7.21 35.22 -3.11
N THR A 385 -8.30 35.98 -2.99
CA THR A 385 -9.22 35.86 -1.85
C THR A 385 -10.08 34.62 -2.04
N MET A 386 -10.65 34.10 -0.95
CA MET A 386 -11.59 32.97 -1.05
C MET A 386 -12.78 33.29 -1.96
N ASP A 387 -13.25 34.54 -1.96
CA ASP A 387 -14.33 34.98 -2.85
C ASP A 387 -13.94 34.90 -4.32
N SER A 388 -12.71 35.33 -4.69
CA SER A 388 -12.24 35.22 -6.08
C SER A 388 -11.98 33.78 -6.50
N VAL A 389 -11.56 32.92 -5.57
CA VAL A 389 -11.40 31.47 -5.81
C VAL A 389 -12.76 30.84 -6.11
N VAL A 390 -13.77 31.13 -5.30
CA VAL A 390 -15.13 30.61 -5.51
C VAL A 390 -15.69 31.12 -6.83
N GLN A 391 -15.51 32.40 -7.17
CA GLN A 391 -15.96 32.97 -8.43
C GLN A 391 -15.33 32.26 -9.64
N ALA A 392 -14.01 32.05 -9.63
CA ALA A 392 -13.30 31.35 -10.70
C ALA A 392 -13.74 29.88 -10.86
N LEU A 393 -14.11 29.21 -9.75
CA LEU A 393 -14.64 27.85 -9.79
C LEU A 393 -16.09 27.81 -10.31
N LEU A 394 -16.90 28.81 -10.01
CA LEU A 394 -18.27 28.93 -10.53
C LEU A 394 -18.27 29.20 -12.04
N GLU A 395 -17.41 30.10 -12.52
CA GLU A 395 -17.24 30.37 -13.95
C GLU A 395 -16.77 29.10 -14.71
N CYS A 396 -15.98 28.25 -14.06
CA CYS A 396 -15.52 26.97 -14.61
C CYS A 396 -16.65 25.90 -14.71
N LEU A 397 -17.73 26.04 -13.95
CA LEU A 397 -18.90 25.15 -13.97
C LEU A 397 -19.92 25.57 -15.03
N ASP A 398 -19.96 26.85 -15.40
CA ASP A 398 -20.89 27.39 -16.41
C ASP A 398 -20.43 27.16 -17.86
N GLU A 399 -19.19 26.70 -18.08
CA GLU A 399 -18.62 26.36 -19.40
C GLU A 399 -18.76 24.86 -19.80
N SER A 400 -19.52 24.05 -19.03
CA SER A 400 -19.69 22.60 -19.29
C SER A 400 -20.80 22.24 -20.28
#